data_AF-A0A2E0FI14-F1
#
_entry.id   AF-A0A2E0FI14-F1
#
_cell.length_a   1.000
_cell.length_b   1.000
_cell.length_c   1.000
_cell.angle_alpha   90.00
_cell.angle_beta   90.00
_cell.angle_gamma   90.00
#
_symmetry.space_group_name_H-M   'P 1'
#
loop_
_entity.id
_entity.type
_entity.pdbx_description
1 polymer ?
#
loop_
_entity_poly.entity_id
_entity_poly.type
_entity_poly.pdbx_seq_one_letter_code
_entity_poly.pdbx_strand_id
1 'polypeptide(L)'
;MQRTINRQQIRALGGFEFLAKQAVEGFITGMHKSPFHGFSVEFAEHRLYNKGESTKHIDWKLYARTDKLFIKRYEEETNLRCQLVIDASSSMYFPSKEQWNKINFSAHAAAALAYLFRKQRDAVGL
;
A
#
# COMPACT_ATOMS: atom_id res chain seq x y z
N MET A 1 19.16 -16.75 25.43
CA MET A 1 19.96 -16.66 24.20
C MET A 1 19.23 -15.72 23.23
N GLN A 2 19.67 -14.48 23.10
CA GLN A 2 19.03 -13.49 22.21
C GLN A 2 19.34 -13.87 20.76
N ARG A 3 18.31 -14.28 20.00
CA ARG A 3 18.42 -14.59 18.57
C ARG A 3 18.24 -13.28 17.79
N THR A 4 19.34 -12.60 17.52
CA THR A 4 19.32 -11.26 16.89
C THR A 4 19.12 -11.36 15.38
N ILE A 5 18.18 -10.59 14.84
CA ILE A 5 17.92 -10.48 13.39
C ILE A 5 19.12 -9.78 12.71
N ASN A 6 19.69 -10.39 11.68
CA ASN A 6 20.83 -9.82 10.95
C ASN A 6 20.38 -8.66 10.04
N ARG A 7 20.69 -7.43 10.46
CA ARG A 7 20.34 -6.20 9.73
C ARG A 7 21.03 -6.06 8.37
N GLN A 8 22.21 -6.63 8.17
CA GLN A 8 22.92 -6.52 6.88
C GLN A 8 22.20 -7.31 5.79
N GLN A 9 21.71 -8.52 6.12
CA GLN A 9 20.92 -9.34 5.19
C GLN A 9 19.62 -8.66 4.77
N ILE A 10 18.93 -7.98 5.70
CA ILE A 10 17.71 -7.23 5.39
C ILE A 10 18.00 -6.01 4.52
N ARG A 11 19.10 -5.30 4.77
CA ARG A 11 19.49 -4.13 3.96
C ARG A 11 19.80 -4.48 2.51
N ALA A 12 20.34 -5.68 2.25
CA ALA A 12 20.57 -6.17 0.89
C ALA A 12 19.27 -6.26 0.06
N LEU A 13 18.12 -6.41 0.71
CA LEU A 13 16.81 -6.39 0.05
C LEU A 13 16.36 -4.98 -0.35
N GLY A 14 17.12 -3.94 0.00
CA GLY A 14 16.78 -2.56 -0.30
C GLY A 14 16.65 -2.23 -1.78
N GLY A 15 17.16 -3.06 -2.71
CA GLY A 15 16.94 -2.88 -4.15
C GLY A 15 15.59 -3.41 -4.65
N PHE A 16 14.86 -4.17 -3.85
CA PHE A 16 13.58 -4.76 -4.24
C PHE A 16 12.41 -3.84 -3.89
N GLU A 17 11.40 -3.86 -4.75
CA GLU A 17 10.11 -3.19 -4.54
C GLU A 17 9.01 -4.25 -4.47
N PHE A 18 8.05 -4.04 -3.57
CA PHE A 18 6.91 -4.92 -3.39
C PHE A 18 5.74 -4.33 -4.19
N LEU A 19 5.52 -4.87 -5.39
CA LEU A 19 4.35 -4.50 -6.18
C LEU A 19 3.14 -5.28 -5.64
N ALA A 20 2.24 -4.59 -4.93
CA ALA A 20 0.98 -5.16 -4.49
C ALA A 20 0.10 -5.46 -5.73
N LYS A 21 0.20 -6.69 -6.27
CA LYS A 21 -0.49 -7.09 -7.50
C LYS A 21 -2.02 -7.13 -7.40
N GLN A 22 -2.60 -6.99 -6.21
CA GLN A 22 -4.02 -7.26 -5.98
C GLN A 22 -4.94 -6.02 -5.97
N ALA A 23 -4.47 -4.89 -6.52
CA ALA A 23 -5.31 -3.73 -6.79
C ALA A 23 -4.87 -3.00 -8.08
N VAL A 24 -4.66 -3.72 -9.19
CA VAL A 24 -4.28 -3.10 -10.48
C VAL A 24 -5.28 -3.50 -11.56
N GLU A 25 -6.38 -2.75 -11.65
CA GLU A 25 -6.84 -2.24 -12.94
C GLU A 25 -6.28 -0.82 -13.07
N GLY A 26 -5.28 -0.62 -13.93
CA GLY A 26 -4.87 0.73 -14.32
C GLY A 26 -3.37 0.92 -14.49
N PHE A 27 -2.97 1.16 -15.74
CA PHE A 27 -1.61 1.45 -16.16
C PHE A 27 -1.03 2.68 -15.43
N ILE A 28 0.09 2.44 -14.75
CA ILE A 28 1.18 3.36 -14.36
C ILE A 28 0.82 4.85 -14.30
N THR A 29 0.70 5.36 -13.07
CA THR A 29 1.56 6.45 -12.55
C THR A 29 1.29 6.59 -11.06
N GLY A 30 2.28 6.23 -10.24
CA GLY A 30 2.19 5.99 -8.79
C GLY A 30 2.30 4.49 -8.49
N MET A 31 3.30 4.07 -7.71
CA MET A 31 3.62 2.63 -7.50
C MET A 31 2.45 1.81 -6.92
N HIS A 32 1.45 2.46 -6.33
CA HIS A 32 0.20 1.86 -5.91
C HIS A 32 -0.95 2.81 -6.31
N LYS A 33 -1.60 2.55 -7.46
CA LYS A 33 -2.85 3.22 -7.85
C LYS A 33 -4.02 2.35 -7.40
N SER A 34 -4.91 2.87 -6.55
CA SER A 34 -6.16 2.20 -6.20
C SER A 34 -7.10 2.16 -7.42
N PRO A 35 -7.80 1.03 -7.69
CA PRO A 35 -8.85 0.96 -8.71
C PRO A 35 -10.16 1.61 -8.24
N PHE A 36 -10.27 1.96 -6.96
CA PHE A 36 -11.44 2.61 -6.37
C PHE A 36 -11.14 4.09 -6.09
N HIS A 37 -12.06 4.98 -6.49
CA HIS A 37 -12.02 6.41 -6.14
C HIS A 37 -12.06 6.60 -4.62
N GLY A 38 -10.90 6.90 -4.04
CA GLY A 38 -10.73 7.17 -2.61
C GLY A 38 -10.92 8.66 -2.29
N PHE A 39 -11.41 8.93 -1.08
CA PHE A 39 -11.68 10.27 -0.53
C PHE A 39 -10.39 11.02 -0.21
N SER A 40 -9.66 11.48 -1.22
CA SER A 40 -8.62 12.48 -0.98
C SER A 40 -9.24 13.86 -0.77
N VAL A 41 -8.58 14.67 0.06
CA VAL A 41 -9.00 16.03 0.41
C VAL A 41 -8.40 17.05 -0.56
N GLU A 42 -7.26 16.75 -1.16
CA GLU A 42 -6.52 17.66 -2.04
C GLU A 42 -7.12 17.69 -3.44
N PHE A 43 -7.42 18.88 -3.93
CA PHE A 43 -8.00 19.09 -5.25
C PHE A 43 -6.93 18.87 -6.33
N ALA A 44 -7.23 17.99 -7.30
CA ALA A 44 -6.36 17.72 -8.44
C ALA A 44 -6.69 18.62 -9.62
N GLU A 45 -7.90 18.50 -10.17
CA GLU A 45 -8.31 19.21 -11.38
C GLU A 45 -9.83 19.33 -11.55
N HIS A 46 -10.25 20.26 -12.40
CA HIS A 46 -11.61 20.33 -12.94
C HIS A 46 -11.67 19.62 -14.28
N ARG A 47 -12.51 18.60 -14.38
CA ARG A 47 -12.76 17.88 -15.63
C ARG A 47 -14.18 18.15 -16.13
N LEU A 48 -14.36 18.32 -17.45
CA LEU A 48 -15.69 18.41 -18.04
C LEU A 48 -16.52 17.16 -17.73
N TYR A 49 -17.74 17.37 -17.27
CA TYR A 49 -18.69 16.30 -16.96
C TYR A 49 -19.12 15.58 -18.25
N ASN A 50 -19.01 14.25 -18.27
CA ASN A 50 -19.53 13.42 -19.34
C ASN A 50 -20.86 12.78 -18.91
N LYS A 51 -21.79 12.68 -19.86
CA LYS A 51 -23.11 12.10 -19.61
C LYS A 51 -22.96 10.62 -19.22
N GLY A 52 -23.45 10.28 -18.02
CA GLY A 52 -23.33 8.93 -17.44
C GLY A 52 -22.35 8.85 -16.27
N GLU A 53 -21.52 9.88 -16.05
CA GLU A 53 -20.70 9.99 -14.84
C GLU A 53 -21.55 10.39 -13.62
N SER A 54 -21.03 10.14 -12.42
CA SER A 54 -21.73 10.51 -11.18
C SER A 54 -21.82 12.03 -11.03
N THR A 55 -23.00 12.53 -10.68
CA THR A 55 -23.24 13.96 -10.41
C THR A 55 -22.78 14.40 -9.01
N LYS A 56 -22.35 13.46 -8.16
CA LYS A 56 -21.95 13.70 -6.76
C LYS A 56 -20.84 14.73 -6.60
N HIS A 57 -19.93 14.80 -7.58
CA HIS A 57 -18.73 15.63 -7.51
C HIS A 57 -18.78 16.87 -8.41
N ILE A 58 -19.97 17.27 -8.87
CA ILE A 58 -20.15 18.47 -9.72
C ILE A 58 -19.81 19.74 -8.92
N ASP A 59 -19.05 20.63 -9.53
CA ASP A 59 -18.78 21.98 -8.99
C ASP A 59 -19.88 22.96 -9.39
N TRP A 60 -20.92 23.05 -8.55
CA TRP A 60 -22.02 23.99 -8.78
C TRP A 60 -21.60 25.46 -8.76
N LYS A 61 -20.51 25.81 -8.06
CA LYS A 61 -20.00 27.19 -8.04
C LYS A 61 -19.33 27.55 -9.36
N LEU A 62 -18.59 26.61 -9.96
CA LEU A 62 -17.98 26.82 -11.27
C LEU A 62 -19.02 26.82 -12.38
N TYR A 63 -20.05 25.97 -12.27
CA TYR A 63 -21.19 25.98 -13.18
C TYR A 63 -21.87 27.36 -13.21
N ALA A 64 -22.19 27.94 -12.05
CA ALA A 64 -22.82 29.25 -11.97
C ALA A 64 -22.02 30.41 -12.62
N ARG A 65 -20.73 30.22 -12.89
CA ARG A 65 -19.85 31.21 -13.52
C ARG A 65 -19.59 30.95 -15.01
N THR A 66 -19.76 29.71 -15.45
CA THR A 66 -19.30 29.27 -16.77
C THR A 66 -20.39 28.64 -17.62
N ASP A 67 -21.57 28.35 -17.04
CA ASP A 67 -22.66 27.56 -17.61
C ASP A 67 -22.21 26.18 -18.16
N LYS A 68 -21.06 25.68 -17.70
CA LYS A 68 -20.48 24.39 -18.09
C LYS A 68 -20.37 23.49 -16.87
N LEU A 69 -20.74 22.22 -17.05
CA LEU A 69 -20.67 21.21 -16.00
C LEU A 69 -19.25 20.69 -15.88
N PHE A 70 -18.67 20.86 -14.69
CA PHE A 70 -17.36 20.33 -14.32
C PHE A 70 -17.48 19.44 -13.08
N ILE A 71 -16.68 18.39 -13.06
CA ILE A 71 -16.48 17.50 -11.92
C ILE A 71 -15.16 17.87 -11.24
N LYS A 72 -15.15 17.97 -9.91
CA LYS A 72 -13.92 18.07 -9.12
C LYS A 72 -13.27 16.70 -9.00
N ARG A 73 -12.02 16.59 -9.41
CA ARG A 73 -11.17 15.44 -9.10
C ARG A 73 -10.26 15.78 -7.93
N TYR A 74 -10.02 14.79 -7.09
CA TYR A 74 -9.16 14.88 -5.93
C TYR A 74 -7.95 13.97 -6.15
N GLU A 75 -6.78 14.35 -5.64
CA GLU A 75 -5.53 13.64 -5.85
C GLU A 75 -5.49 12.37 -5.00
N GLU A 76 -5.59 11.20 -5.61
CA GLU A 76 -5.70 9.93 -4.87
C GLU A 76 -4.38 9.53 -4.18
N GLU A 77 -4.26 9.79 -2.88
CA GLU A 77 -3.23 9.16 -2.05
C GLU A 77 -3.73 7.78 -1.59
N THR A 78 -3.13 6.71 -2.11
CA THR A 78 -3.37 5.35 -1.60
C THR A 78 -2.34 5.03 -0.52
N ASN A 79 -2.77 5.03 0.74
CA ASN A 79 -1.93 4.59 1.86
C ASN A 79 -2.11 3.07 2.04
N LEU A 80 -1.14 2.27 1.59
CA LEU A 80 -1.16 0.83 1.84
C LEU A 80 -0.87 0.60 3.34
N ARG A 81 -1.81 -0.06 4.02
CA ARG A 81 -1.64 -0.51 5.41
C ARG A 81 -1.54 -2.03 5.46
N CYS A 82 -0.37 -2.53 5.86
CA CYS A 82 -0.08 -3.95 5.99
C CYS A 82 -0.09 -4.40 7.47
N GLN A 83 -0.65 -5.58 7.73
CA GLN A 83 -0.56 -6.25 9.02
C GLN A 83 -0.01 -7.67 8.83
N LEU A 84 1.08 -7.98 9.52
CA LEU A 84 1.82 -9.22 9.41
C LEU A 84 1.47 -10.17 10.56
N VAL A 85 0.71 -11.22 10.27
CA VAL A 85 0.34 -12.22 11.28
C VAL A 85 1.30 -13.40 11.20
N ILE A 86 1.96 -13.73 12.31
CA ILE A 86 2.85 -14.90 12.42
C ILE A 86 2.20 -15.94 13.32
N ASP A 87 2.11 -17.18 12.84
CA ASP A 87 1.75 -18.31 13.69
C ASP A 87 2.85 -18.58 14.73
N ALA A 88 2.45 -18.72 15.99
CA ALA A 88 3.32 -19.05 17.13
C ALA A 88 3.05 -20.47 17.69
N SER A 89 2.33 -21.31 16.95
CA SER A 89 2.04 -22.70 17.32
C SER A 89 3.31 -23.53 17.49
N SER A 90 3.20 -24.65 18.22
CA SER A 90 4.33 -25.56 18.48
C SER A 90 4.98 -26.10 17.19
N SER A 91 4.20 -26.23 16.11
CA SER A 91 4.69 -26.69 14.80
C SER A 91 5.74 -25.77 14.18
N MET A 92 5.74 -24.48 14.55
CA MET A 92 6.64 -23.47 14.04
C MET A 92 8.06 -23.61 14.61
N TYR A 93 8.24 -24.38 15.68
CA TYR A 93 9.56 -24.66 16.22
C TYR A 93 10.30 -25.78 15.48
N PHE A 94 9.68 -26.45 14.50
CA PHE A 94 10.34 -27.49 13.71
C PHE A 94 11.26 -26.92 12.62
N PRO A 95 12.43 -27.52 12.35
CA PRO A 95 13.11 -28.51 13.19
C PRO A 95 13.66 -27.90 14.49
N SER A 96 13.35 -28.52 15.64
CA SER A 96 13.58 -27.93 16.98
C SER A 96 15.04 -27.81 17.38
N LYS A 97 15.92 -28.61 16.77
CA LYS A 97 17.35 -28.64 17.05
C LYS A 97 18.16 -27.70 16.15
N GLU A 98 17.54 -27.09 15.15
CA GLU A 98 18.24 -26.21 14.22
C GLU A 98 18.07 -24.74 14.57
N GLN A 99 19.08 -23.96 14.22
CA GLN A 99 19.01 -22.51 14.31
C GLN A 99 18.00 -21.94 13.29
N TRP A 100 17.79 -22.59 12.15
CA TRP A 100 16.79 -22.20 11.15
C TRP A 100 15.55 -23.08 11.26
N ASN A 101 14.69 -22.73 12.22
CA ASN A 101 13.35 -23.28 12.31
C ASN A 101 12.31 -22.35 11.68
N LYS A 102 11.09 -22.84 11.46
CA LYS A 102 10.04 -22.07 10.78
C LYS A 102 9.77 -20.73 11.45
N ILE A 103 9.73 -20.66 12.78
CA ILE A 103 9.50 -19.41 13.52
C ILE A 103 10.62 -18.38 13.29
N ASN A 104 11.87 -18.82 13.27
CA ASN A 104 12.99 -17.91 12.99
C ASN A 104 12.94 -17.45 11.53
N PHE A 105 12.61 -18.34 10.58
CA PHE A 105 12.42 -17.96 9.18
C PHE A 105 11.29 -16.93 9.02
N SER A 106 10.13 -17.18 9.62
CA SER A 106 8.99 -16.26 9.60
C SER A 106 9.32 -14.90 10.21
N ALA A 107 10.06 -14.86 11.32
CA ALA A 107 10.51 -13.60 11.92
C ALA A 107 11.46 -12.81 10.99
N HIS A 108 12.39 -13.47 10.31
CA HIS A 108 13.28 -12.83 9.34
C HIS A 108 12.52 -12.35 8.09
N ALA A 109 11.58 -13.15 7.59
CA ALA A 109 10.72 -12.80 6.47
C ALA A 109 9.82 -11.59 6.80
N ALA A 110 9.20 -11.57 7.99
CA ALA A 110 8.40 -10.45 8.45
C ALA A 110 9.24 -9.18 8.61
N ALA A 111 10.46 -9.28 9.14
CA ALA A 111 11.37 -8.15 9.25
C ALA A 111 11.82 -7.61 7.88
N ALA A 112 12.05 -8.50 6.91
CA ALA A 112 12.34 -8.14 5.53
C ALA A 112 11.17 -7.40 4.86
N LEU A 113 9.95 -7.94 4.96
CA LEU A 113 8.74 -7.32 4.44
C LEU A 113 8.47 -5.96 5.10
N ALA A 114 8.56 -5.88 6.42
CA ALA A 114 8.39 -4.62 7.14
C ALA A 114 9.43 -3.57 6.72
N TYR A 115 10.66 -3.97 6.44
CA TYR A 115 11.67 -3.07 5.90
C TYR A 115 11.31 -2.54 4.50
N LEU A 116 10.79 -3.40 3.61
CA LEU A 116 10.33 -3.02 2.28
C LEU A 116 9.15 -2.04 2.33
N PHE A 117 8.11 -2.35 3.12
CA PHE A 117 6.95 -1.48 3.30
C PHE A 117 7.35 -0.11 3.86
N ARG A 118 8.22 -0.10 4.88
CA ARG A 118 8.71 1.16 5.45
C ARG A 118 9.53 1.97 4.43
N LYS A 119 10.26 1.33 3.53
CA LYS A 119 11.00 2.01 2.44
C LYS A 119 10.03 2.64 1.42
N GLN A 120 8.91 1.96 1.15
CA GLN A 120 7.82 2.45 0.28
C GLN A 120 6.93 3.50 0.95
N ARG A 121 7.15 3.79 2.24
CA ARG A 121 6.32 4.69 3.09
C ARG A 121 4.93 4.13 3.39
N ASP A 122 4.77 2.82 3.29
CA ASP A 122 3.56 2.12 3.68
C ASP A 122 3.53 1.88 5.19
N ALA A 123 2.34 1.94 5.78
CA ALA A 123 2.15 1.61 7.18
C ALA A 123 2.24 0.08 7.35
N VAL A 124 3.08 -0.40 8.27
CA VAL A 124 3.21 -1.83 8.58
C VAL A 124 3.13 -2.09 10.09
N GLY A 125 2.38 -3.13 10.47
CA GLY A 125 2.32 -3.67 11.83
C GLY A 125 2.49 -5.20 11.83
N LEU A 126 2.75 -5.76 13.02
CA LEU A 126 2.75 -7.20 13.30
C LEU A 126 1.53 -7.51 14.17
#